data_AF-A0A661ZJA2-F1
#
_entry.id   AF-A0A661ZJA2-F1
#
_cell.length_a   1.000
_cell.length_b   1.000
_cell.length_c   1.000
_cell.angle_alpha   90.00
_cell.angle_beta   90.00
_cell.angle_gamma   90.00
#
_symmetry.space_group_name_H-M   'P 1'
#
loop_
_entity.id
_entity.type
_entity.pdbx_description
1 polymer ?
#
loop_
_entity_poly.entity_id
_entity_poly.type
_entity_poly.pdbx_seq_one_letter_code
_entity_poly.pdbx_strand_id
1 'polypeptide(L)'
;MLSERQEQIIEESINLIAEKGIQGFTIKNLSKAIGISEPGIYRHFENKTKILLTILDQFLDMAQMLSGLVENNKLSAVQKISFMFNKMVERFEETPLLVSVIFSEEIFKNEEVLKRKIIKILNTNEDTLEAIIRTGQKNNEIRTDSDEKVLALMVMGSLRLLVKRWDLNEHKFDLSKEGKLLLNSIEAVLSV
;
A
#
# COMPACT_ATOMS: atom_id res chain seq x y z
N MET A 1 7.41 3.72 -19.80
CA MET A 1 6.10 3.06 -19.84
C MET A 1 6.34 1.58 -20.08
N LEU A 2 5.56 0.70 -19.44
CA LEU A 2 5.65 -0.74 -19.67
C LEU A 2 5.04 -1.08 -21.04
N SER A 3 5.50 -2.15 -21.68
CA SER A 3 4.77 -2.73 -22.80
C SER A 3 3.56 -3.52 -22.32
N GLU A 4 2.57 -3.74 -23.18
CA GLU A 4 1.40 -4.58 -22.88
C GLU A 4 1.80 -5.96 -22.31
N ARG A 5 2.88 -6.55 -22.85
CA ARG A 5 3.39 -7.82 -22.33
C ARG A 5 4.02 -7.68 -20.94
N GLN A 6 4.70 -6.57 -20.66
CA GLN A 6 5.22 -6.31 -19.31
C GLN A 6 4.09 -6.09 -18.31
N GLU A 7 3.02 -5.41 -18.69
CA GLU A 7 1.82 -5.22 -17.86
C GLU A 7 1.16 -6.56 -17.54
N GLN A 8 0.96 -7.42 -18.55
CA GLN A 8 0.43 -8.77 -18.34
C GLN A 8 1.32 -9.61 -17.40
N ILE A 9 2.65 -9.51 -17.54
CA ILE A 9 3.59 -10.20 -16.65
C ILE A 9 3.43 -9.70 -15.21
N ILE A 10 3.26 -8.39 -15.02
CA ILE A 10 3.10 -7.77 -13.70
C ILE A 10 1.78 -8.19 -13.05
N GLU A 11 0.67 -8.11 -13.79
CA GLU A 11 -0.65 -8.52 -13.33
C GLU A 11 -0.65 -9.99 -12.90
N GLU A 12 -0.15 -10.89 -13.76
CA GLU A 12 -0.13 -12.32 -13.44
C GLU A 12 0.84 -12.66 -12.31
N SER A 13 1.90 -11.86 -12.13
CA SER A 13 2.78 -11.99 -10.96
C SER A 13 2.06 -11.65 -9.66
N ILE A 14 1.24 -10.59 -9.66
CA ILE A 14 0.42 -10.21 -8.50
C ILE A 14 -0.60 -11.31 -8.19
N ASN A 15 -1.30 -11.84 -9.21
CA ASN A 15 -2.24 -12.95 -9.07
C ASN A 15 -1.56 -14.18 -8.44
N LEU A 16 -0.40 -14.57 -8.98
CA LEU A 16 0.33 -15.74 -8.52
C LEU A 16 0.87 -15.59 -7.10
N ILE A 17 1.30 -14.39 -6.70
CA ILE A 17 1.71 -14.09 -5.32
C ILE A 17 0.52 -14.18 -4.37
N ALA A 18 -0.65 -13.67 -4.76
CA ALA A 18 -1.85 -13.74 -3.93
C ALA A 18 -2.37 -15.18 -3.77
N GLU A 19 -2.30 -16.01 -4.81
CA GLU A 19 -2.77 -17.40 -4.76
C GLU A 19 -1.80 -18.32 -4.01
N LYS A 20 -0.48 -18.17 -4.24
CA LYS A 20 0.53 -19.17 -3.82
C LYS A 20 1.60 -18.61 -2.90
N GLY A 21 1.46 -17.37 -2.47
CA GLY A 21 2.47 -16.64 -1.73
C GLY A 21 3.73 -16.37 -2.55
N ILE A 22 4.70 -15.68 -1.93
CA ILE A 22 5.95 -15.32 -2.60
C ILE A 22 6.81 -16.55 -2.97
N GLN A 23 6.72 -17.63 -2.20
CA GLN A 23 7.41 -18.88 -2.48
C GLN A 23 6.86 -19.54 -3.76
N GLY A 24 5.55 -19.47 -3.96
CA GLY A 24 4.89 -19.95 -5.17
C GLY A 24 5.16 -19.11 -6.42
N PHE A 25 5.55 -17.84 -6.24
CA PHE A 25 5.95 -16.97 -7.35
C PHE A 25 7.33 -17.37 -7.89
N THR A 26 7.34 -18.23 -8.91
CA THR A 26 8.55 -18.65 -9.65
C THR A 26 8.40 -18.33 -11.13
N ILE A 27 9.51 -18.10 -11.85
CA ILE A 27 9.46 -17.84 -13.30
C ILE A 27 8.78 -19.01 -14.04
N LYS A 28 9.01 -20.25 -13.60
CA LYS A 28 8.33 -21.44 -14.11
C LYS A 28 6.82 -21.42 -13.90
N ASN A 29 6.34 -21.00 -12.72
CA ASN A 29 4.91 -20.92 -12.47
C ASN A 29 4.28 -19.76 -13.24
N LEU A 30 4.96 -18.62 -13.31
CA LEU A 30 4.56 -17.46 -14.09
C LEU A 30 4.48 -17.79 -15.58
N SER A 31 5.44 -18.53 -16.12
CA SER A 31 5.47 -18.95 -17.52
C SER A 31 4.26 -19.82 -17.87
N LYS A 32 3.91 -20.75 -16.98
CA LYS A 32 2.72 -21.59 -17.10
C LYS A 32 1.43 -20.77 -17.04
N ALA A 33 1.36 -19.81 -16.12
CA ALA A 33 0.18 -18.98 -15.92
C ALA A 33 -0.11 -18.06 -17.12
N ILE A 34 0.93 -17.44 -17.68
CA ILE A 34 0.81 -16.54 -18.86
C ILE A 34 0.74 -17.32 -20.18
N GLY A 35 1.16 -18.59 -20.20
CA GLY A 35 1.20 -19.40 -21.42
C GLY A 35 2.37 -19.06 -22.35
N ILE A 36 3.50 -18.61 -21.80
CA ILE A 36 4.73 -18.34 -22.55
C ILE A 36 5.92 -19.12 -21.96
N SER A 37 7.01 -19.25 -22.72
CA SER A 37 8.22 -19.91 -22.21
C SER A 37 8.97 -19.02 -21.21
N GLU A 38 9.76 -19.62 -20.31
CA GLU A 38 10.62 -18.86 -19.38
C GLU A 38 11.55 -17.89 -20.14
N PRO A 39 12.23 -18.29 -21.23
CA PRO A 39 12.99 -17.34 -22.07
C PRO A 39 12.13 -16.20 -22.65
N GLY A 40 10.82 -16.42 -22.85
CA GLY A 40 9.89 -15.36 -23.23
C GLY A 40 9.74 -14.30 -22.15
N ILE A 41 9.61 -14.70 -20.89
CA ILE A 41 9.58 -13.76 -19.74
C ILE A 41 10.91 -13.01 -19.63
N TYR A 42 12.04 -13.71 -19.78
CA TYR A 42 13.37 -13.10 -19.67
C TYR A 42 13.67 -12.03 -20.73
N ARG A 43 12.94 -12.01 -21.86
CA ARG A 43 13.02 -10.91 -22.84
C ARG A 43 12.42 -9.60 -22.31
N HIS A 44 11.52 -9.67 -21.33
CA HIS A 44 10.82 -8.51 -20.78
C HIS A 44 11.34 -8.10 -19.41
N PHE A 45 11.84 -9.06 -18.62
CA PHE A 45 12.40 -8.84 -17.30
C PHE A 45 13.62 -9.71 -17.07
N GLU A 46 14.73 -9.09 -16.67
CA GLU A 46 16.02 -9.78 -16.47
C GLU A 46 15.95 -10.89 -15.43
N ASN A 47 15.10 -10.74 -14.40
CA ASN A 47 14.95 -11.69 -13.32
C ASN A 47 13.66 -11.43 -12.51
N LYS A 48 13.34 -12.36 -11.60
CA LYS A 48 12.23 -12.27 -10.63
C LYS A 48 12.27 -10.96 -9.82
N THR A 49 13.46 -10.56 -9.37
CA THR A 49 13.65 -9.33 -8.56
C THR A 49 13.25 -8.09 -9.34
N LYS A 50 13.53 -8.01 -10.64
CA LYS A 50 13.14 -6.88 -11.49
C LYS A 50 11.62 -6.79 -11.65
N ILE A 51 10.92 -7.92 -11.77
CA ILE A 51 9.44 -7.96 -11.79
C ILE A 51 8.89 -7.39 -10.47
N LEU A 52 9.39 -7.89 -9.33
CA LEU A 52 8.98 -7.41 -8.00
C LEU A 52 9.27 -5.93 -7.81
N LEU A 53 10.44 -5.45 -8.24
CA LEU A 53 10.77 -4.02 -8.19
C LEU A 53 9.78 -3.20 -9.00
N THR A 54 9.40 -3.63 -10.19
CA THR A 54 8.41 -2.93 -11.02
C THR A 54 7.03 -2.91 -10.36
N ILE A 55 6.60 -4.00 -9.71
CA ILE A 55 5.37 -4.00 -8.90
C ILE A 55 5.47 -2.97 -7.76
N LEU A 56 6.59 -2.95 -7.04
CA LEU A 56 6.82 -2.00 -5.93
C LEU A 56 6.96 -0.55 -6.41
N ASP A 57 7.48 -0.32 -7.62
CA ASP A 57 7.51 1.01 -8.23
C ASP A 57 6.08 1.53 -8.47
N GLN A 58 5.18 0.70 -8.99
CA GLN A 58 3.76 1.07 -9.13
C GLN A 58 3.11 1.41 -7.78
N PHE A 59 3.44 0.68 -6.71
CA PHE A 59 2.98 1.00 -5.36
C PHE A 59 3.50 2.34 -4.85
N LEU A 60 4.77 2.64 -5.11
CA LEU A 60 5.36 3.92 -4.73
C LEU A 60 4.71 5.07 -5.51
N ASP A 61 4.50 4.90 -6.81
CA ASP A 61 3.84 5.90 -7.66
C ASP A 61 2.41 6.18 -7.17
N MET A 62 1.67 5.14 -6.76
CA MET A 62 0.33 5.30 -6.15
C MET A 62 0.38 6.08 -4.83
N ALA A 63 1.34 5.76 -3.95
CA ALA A 63 1.51 6.48 -2.68
C ALA A 63 1.84 7.96 -2.91
N GLN A 64 2.72 8.26 -3.87
CA GLN A 64 3.09 9.62 -4.24
C GLN A 64 1.93 10.39 -4.88
N MET A 65 1.15 9.74 -5.75
CA MET A 65 -0.05 10.33 -6.33
C MET A 65 -1.07 10.70 -5.24
N LEU A 66 -1.35 9.79 -4.31
CA LEU A 66 -2.25 10.05 -3.18
C LEU A 66 -1.74 11.21 -2.33
N SER A 67 -0.44 11.23 -2.00
CA SER A 67 0.19 12.32 -1.27
C SER A 67 -0.04 13.67 -1.97
N GLY A 68 0.24 13.76 -3.29
CA GLY A 68 -0.01 14.97 -4.07
C GLY A 68 -1.48 15.38 -4.12
N LEU A 69 -2.43 14.44 -4.17
CA LEU A 69 -3.87 14.74 -4.11
C LEU A 69 -4.28 15.34 -2.76
N VAL A 70 -3.70 14.84 -1.66
CA VAL A 70 -4.00 15.31 -0.30
C VAL A 70 -3.37 16.69 -0.04
N GLU A 71 -2.13 16.91 -0.46
CA GLU A 71 -1.43 18.18 -0.30
C GLU A 71 -2.17 19.33 -0.99
N ASN A 72 -2.60 19.13 -2.24
CA ASN A 72 -3.27 20.15 -3.05
C ASN A 72 -4.74 20.40 -2.66
N ASN A 73 -5.29 19.62 -1.72
CA ASN A 73 -6.65 19.79 -1.27
C ASN A 73 -6.78 20.92 -0.23
N LYS A 74 -7.89 21.66 -0.25
CA LYS A 74 -8.22 22.76 0.69
C LYS A 74 -8.99 22.31 1.94
N LEU A 75 -9.06 21.00 2.17
CA LEU A 75 -9.68 20.40 3.36
C LEU A 75 -8.89 20.74 4.65
N SER A 76 -9.58 20.69 5.79
CA SER A 76 -8.94 20.68 7.12
C SER A 76 -8.04 19.44 7.29
N ALA A 77 -7.12 19.47 8.24
CA ALA A 77 -6.20 18.38 8.53
C ALA A 77 -6.93 17.07 8.84
N VAL A 78 -7.96 17.11 9.69
CA VAL A 78 -8.79 15.94 10.00
C VAL A 78 -9.43 15.40 8.71
N GLN A 79 -10.06 16.27 7.91
CA GLN A 79 -10.67 15.85 6.64
C GLN A 79 -9.65 15.31 5.62
N LYS A 80 -8.41 15.81 5.61
CA LYS A 80 -7.32 15.28 4.77
C LYS A 80 -6.93 13.88 5.20
N ILE A 81 -6.82 13.62 6.51
CA ILE A 81 -6.58 12.28 7.06
C ILE A 81 -7.72 11.35 6.66
N SER A 82 -8.97 11.77 6.83
CA SER A 82 -10.16 11.01 6.44
C SER A 82 -10.21 10.72 4.95
N PHE A 83 -9.89 11.70 4.10
CA PHE A 83 -9.80 11.52 2.65
C PHE A 83 -8.72 10.49 2.28
N MET A 84 -7.51 10.63 2.83
CA MET A 84 -6.40 9.71 2.59
C MET A 84 -6.77 8.29 3.05
N PHE A 85 -7.31 8.14 4.25
CA PHE A 85 -7.72 6.86 4.82
C PHE A 85 -8.75 6.14 3.94
N ASN A 86 -9.83 6.85 3.55
CA ASN A 86 -10.87 6.28 2.70
C ASN A 86 -10.32 5.88 1.33
N LYS A 87 -9.47 6.72 0.71
CA LYS A 87 -8.85 6.38 -0.58
C LYS A 87 -7.99 5.12 -0.51
N MET A 88 -7.28 4.91 0.59
CA MET A 88 -6.50 3.69 0.80
C MET A 88 -7.41 2.47 0.99
N VAL A 89 -8.49 2.60 1.78
CA VAL A 89 -9.47 1.53 1.97
C VAL A 89 -10.12 1.14 0.65
N GLU A 90 -10.65 2.11 -0.11
CA GLU A 90 -11.24 1.92 -1.43
C GLU A 90 -10.26 1.17 -2.36
N ARG A 91 -8.99 1.58 -2.37
CA ARG A 91 -7.97 0.94 -3.22
C ARG A 91 -7.76 -0.54 -2.90
N PHE A 92 -7.77 -0.91 -1.62
CA PHE A 92 -7.63 -2.31 -1.21
C PHE A 92 -8.87 -3.13 -1.53
N GLU A 93 -10.08 -2.55 -1.47
CA GLU A 93 -11.30 -3.24 -1.93
C GLU A 93 -11.30 -3.44 -3.45
N GLU A 94 -10.87 -2.44 -4.22
CA GLU A 94 -10.78 -2.52 -5.68
C GLU A 94 -9.73 -3.53 -6.15
N THR A 95 -8.64 -3.72 -5.39
CA THR A 95 -7.59 -4.68 -5.76
C THR A 95 -7.04 -5.39 -4.51
N PRO A 96 -7.77 -6.40 -4.01
CA PRO A 96 -7.41 -7.11 -2.77
C PRO A 96 -6.04 -7.79 -2.83
N LEU A 97 -5.66 -8.25 -4.04
CA LEU A 97 -4.40 -8.96 -4.29
C LEU A 97 -3.16 -8.11 -3.93
N LEU A 98 -3.29 -6.78 -3.88
CA LEU A 98 -2.21 -5.88 -3.47
C LEU A 98 -1.78 -6.11 -2.02
N VAL A 99 -2.69 -6.54 -1.14
CA VAL A 99 -2.38 -6.82 0.27
C VAL A 99 -1.35 -7.93 0.38
N SER A 100 -1.51 -8.99 -0.42
CA SER A 100 -0.58 -10.13 -0.45
C SER A 100 0.83 -9.75 -0.89
N VAL A 101 1.02 -8.68 -1.65
CA VAL A 101 2.35 -8.20 -2.06
C VAL A 101 2.94 -7.23 -1.02
N ILE A 102 2.20 -6.20 -0.62
CA ILE A 102 2.68 -5.16 0.30
C ILE A 102 3.08 -5.75 1.66
N PHE A 103 2.30 -6.71 2.17
CA PHE A 103 2.51 -7.30 3.48
C PHE A 103 3.35 -8.60 3.44
N SER A 104 3.99 -8.92 2.31
CA SER A 104 4.79 -10.14 2.19
C SER A 104 6.19 -9.94 2.75
N GLU A 105 6.34 -10.10 4.07
CA GLU A 105 7.64 -9.93 4.74
C GLU A 105 8.77 -10.78 4.15
N GLU A 106 8.44 -11.95 3.61
CA GLU A 106 9.41 -12.87 3.01
C GLU A 106 10.02 -12.35 1.71
N ILE A 107 9.31 -11.49 0.94
CA ILE A 107 9.89 -10.78 -0.21
C ILE A 107 11.13 -9.98 0.21
N PHE A 108 11.14 -9.46 1.44
CA PHE A 108 12.09 -8.43 1.88
C PHE A 108 13.30 -8.99 2.61
N LYS A 109 13.20 -10.21 3.13
CA LYS A 109 14.25 -10.82 3.98
C LYS A 109 15.54 -11.11 3.22
N ASN A 110 15.44 -11.38 1.91
CA ASN A 110 16.56 -11.90 1.13
C ASN A 110 17.11 -10.90 0.08
N GLU A 111 16.46 -9.75 -0.11
CA GLU A 111 16.79 -8.79 -1.18
C GLU A 111 16.74 -7.35 -0.67
N GLU A 112 17.90 -6.79 -0.32
CA GLU A 112 18.03 -5.45 0.24
C GLU A 112 17.42 -4.34 -0.65
N VAL A 113 17.42 -4.54 -1.97
CA VAL A 113 16.81 -3.58 -2.91
C VAL A 113 15.28 -3.52 -2.77
N LEU A 114 14.62 -4.67 -2.56
CA LEU A 114 13.17 -4.76 -2.36
C LEU A 114 12.79 -4.16 -1.00
N LYS A 115 13.56 -4.48 0.04
CA LYS A 115 13.40 -3.92 1.38
C LYS A 115 13.47 -2.39 1.38
N ARG A 116 14.48 -1.80 0.73
CA ARG A 116 14.59 -0.34 0.60
C ARG A 116 13.38 0.28 -0.10
N LYS A 117 12.87 -0.38 -1.14
CA LYS A 117 11.70 0.10 -1.89
C LYS A 117 10.44 0.11 -1.01
N ILE A 118 10.21 -0.96 -0.25
CA ILE A 118 9.10 -1.04 0.72
C ILE A 118 9.19 0.05 1.77
N ILE A 119 10.36 0.20 2.40
CA ILE A 119 10.56 1.25 3.41
C ILE A 119 10.22 2.62 2.81
N LYS A 120 10.62 2.87 1.55
CA LYS A 120 10.26 4.12 0.86
C LYS A 120 8.75 4.29 0.67
N ILE A 121 8.01 3.23 0.33
CA ILE A 121 6.54 3.26 0.22
C ILE A 121 5.90 3.55 1.59
N LEU A 122 6.38 2.89 2.65
CA LEU A 122 5.87 3.08 4.01
C LEU A 122 6.10 4.51 4.49
N ASN A 123 7.32 5.02 4.32
CA ASN A 123 7.70 6.38 4.71
C ASN A 123 6.93 7.44 3.91
N THR A 124 6.69 7.24 2.61
CA THR A 124 5.94 8.22 1.80
C THR A 124 4.56 8.52 2.38
N ASN A 125 3.84 7.47 2.82
CA ASN A 125 2.53 7.64 3.44
C ASN A 125 2.62 8.24 4.85
N GLU A 126 3.63 7.84 5.62
CA GLU A 126 3.86 8.32 6.98
C GLU A 126 4.26 9.80 7.00
N ASP A 127 5.23 10.20 6.17
CA ASP A 127 5.67 11.59 5.98
C ASP A 127 4.49 12.50 5.59
N THR A 128 3.60 12.01 4.72
CA THR A 128 2.38 12.73 4.31
C THR A 128 1.45 12.95 5.52
N LEU A 129 1.18 11.90 6.31
CA LEU A 129 0.36 12.03 7.52
C LEU A 129 0.98 12.94 8.57
N GLU A 130 2.29 12.81 8.82
CA GLU A 130 3.02 13.68 9.74
C GLU A 130 2.88 15.16 9.33
N ALA A 131 3.01 15.46 8.02
CA ALA A 131 2.87 16.82 7.51
C ALA A 131 1.45 17.38 7.72
N ILE A 132 0.41 16.56 7.50
CA ILE A 132 -0.98 16.94 7.73
C ILE A 132 -1.21 17.20 9.22
N ILE A 133 -0.76 16.28 10.08
CA ILE A 133 -0.93 16.37 11.54
C ILE A 133 -0.22 17.61 12.08
N ARG A 134 1.03 17.84 11.69
CA ARG A 134 1.82 19.01 12.06
C ARG A 134 1.14 20.32 11.65
N THR A 135 0.49 20.34 10.48
CA THR A 135 -0.26 21.51 10.01
C THR A 135 -1.53 21.70 10.83
N GLY A 136 -2.28 20.62 11.09
CA GLY A 136 -3.47 20.66 11.94
C GLY A 136 -3.18 21.12 13.36
N GLN A 137 -2.07 20.68 13.94
CA GLN A 137 -1.59 21.15 15.25
C GLN A 137 -1.32 22.65 15.28
N LYS A 138 -0.66 23.20 14.23
CA LYS A 138 -0.44 24.65 14.11
C LYS A 138 -1.73 25.45 13.97
N ASN A 139 -2.75 24.85 13.37
CA ASN A 139 -4.06 25.47 13.15
C ASN A 139 -5.06 25.22 14.30
N ASN A 140 -4.68 24.50 15.36
CA ASN A 140 -5.56 24.04 16.44
C ASN A 140 -6.72 23.13 15.96
N GLU A 141 -6.52 22.40 14.86
CA GLU A 141 -7.46 21.41 14.34
C GLU A 141 -7.20 20.01 14.93
N ILE A 142 -5.96 19.76 15.37
CA ILE A 142 -5.51 18.51 15.97
C ILE A 142 -4.81 18.82 17.30
N ARG A 143 -5.02 17.97 18.30
CA ARG A 143 -4.41 18.06 19.63
C ARG A 143 -2.88 18.17 19.59
N THR A 144 -2.34 18.96 20.51
CA THR A 144 -0.91 19.30 20.58
C THR A 144 -0.17 18.67 21.77
N ASP A 145 -0.87 17.88 22.59
CA ASP A 145 -0.33 17.14 23.72
C ASP A 145 0.26 15.77 23.33
N SER A 146 0.40 15.49 22.02
CA SER A 146 1.00 14.28 21.47
C SER A 146 1.87 14.61 20.25
N ASP A 147 2.97 13.87 20.11
CA ASP A 147 3.93 14.02 19.00
C ASP A 147 3.29 13.62 17.67
N GLU A 148 3.55 14.39 16.61
CA GLU A 148 2.92 14.18 15.30
C GLU A 148 3.23 12.81 14.70
N LYS A 149 4.42 12.25 14.99
CA LYS A 149 4.85 10.95 14.47
C LYS A 149 4.12 9.81 15.17
N VAL A 150 3.90 9.95 16.47
CA VAL A 150 3.13 8.97 17.25
C VAL A 150 1.68 8.94 16.74
N LEU A 151 1.08 10.10 16.50
CA LEU A 151 -0.27 10.18 15.93
C LEU A 151 -0.32 9.59 14.51
N ALA A 152 0.65 9.91 13.64
CA ALA A 152 0.74 9.34 12.30
C ALA A 152 0.86 7.80 12.32
N LEU A 153 1.71 7.28 13.21
CA LEU A 153 1.90 5.85 13.43
C LEU A 153 0.61 5.17 13.90
N MET A 154 -0.16 5.78 14.81
CA MET A 154 -1.45 5.24 15.26
C MET A 154 -2.47 5.13 14.12
N VAL A 155 -2.60 6.20 13.33
CA VAL A 155 -3.51 6.23 12.17
C VAL A 155 -3.12 5.16 11.17
N MET A 156 -1.87 5.19 10.69
CA MET A 156 -1.40 4.28 9.65
C MET A 156 -1.30 2.83 10.15
N GLY A 157 -0.87 2.62 11.38
CA GLY A 157 -0.75 1.30 12.00
C GLY A 157 -2.11 0.61 12.13
N SER A 158 -3.13 1.33 12.60
CA SER A 158 -4.49 0.81 12.72
C SER A 158 -5.10 0.46 11.36
N LEU A 159 -4.92 1.30 10.33
CA LEU A 159 -5.36 1.03 8.96
C LEU A 159 -4.69 -0.25 8.41
N ARG A 160 -3.37 -0.34 8.53
CA ARG A 160 -2.60 -1.51 8.08
C ARG A 160 -3.08 -2.79 8.75
N LEU A 161 -3.31 -2.76 10.07
CA LEU A 161 -3.81 -3.92 10.80
C LEU A 161 -5.24 -4.29 10.37
N LEU A 162 -6.11 -3.30 10.16
CA LEU A 162 -7.47 -3.54 9.67
C LEU A 162 -7.45 -4.24 8.29
N VAL A 163 -6.70 -3.69 7.34
CA VAL A 163 -6.55 -4.27 5.99
C VAL A 163 -5.94 -5.67 6.08
N LYS A 164 -4.93 -5.88 6.93
CA LYS A 164 -4.34 -7.21 7.08
C LYS A 164 -5.31 -8.21 7.70
N ARG A 165 -6.11 -7.80 8.68
CA ARG A 165 -7.17 -8.66 9.25
C ARG A 165 -8.21 -9.02 8.19
N TRP A 166 -8.54 -8.09 7.31
CA TRP A 166 -9.48 -8.32 6.20
C TRP A 166 -8.98 -9.40 5.24
N ASP A 167 -7.73 -9.28 4.78
CA ASP A 167 -7.05 -10.28 3.95
C ASP A 167 -6.94 -11.65 4.65
N LEU A 168 -6.52 -11.67 5.92
CA LEU A 168 -6.43 -12.91 6.71
C LEU A 168 -7.79 -13.59 6.96
N ASN A 169 -8.89 -12.84 6.89
CA ASN A 169 -10.23 -13.38 7.00
C ASN A 169 -10.83 -13.71 5.62
N GLU A 170 -10.00 -13.88 4.58
CA GLU A 170 -10.44 -14.19 3.21
C GLU A 170 -11.48 -13.16 2.70
N HIS A 171 -11.30 -11.89 3.09
CA HIS A 171 -12.18 -10.78 2.72
C HIS A 171 -13.65 -10.94 3.17
N LYS A 172 -13.92 -11.71 4.23
CA LYS A 172 -15.29 -12.04 4.71
C LYS A 172 -16.05 -10.89 5.39
N PHE A 173 -15.42 -9.74 5.63
CA PHE A 173 -16.09 -8.57 6.18
C PHE A 173 -15.95 -7.36 5.25
N ASP A 174 -16.86 -6.42 5.41
CA ASP A 174 -16.90 -5.16 4.67
C ASP A 174 -15.81 -4.22 5.20
N LEU A 175 -14.73 -4.08 4.42
CA LEU A 175 -13.55 -3.30 4.81
C LEU A 175 -13.90 -1.81 4.89
N SER A 176 -14.69 -1.30 3.94
CA SER A 176 -15.21 0.06 3.94
C SER A 176 -16.01 0.39 5.21
N LYS A 177 -16.89 -0.53 5.65
CA LYS A 177 -17.70 -0.35 6.86
C LYS A 177 -16.84 -0.33 8.12
N GLU A 178 -15.96 -1.32 8.29
CA GLU A 178 -15.05 -1.37 9.43
C GLU A 178 -14.05 -0.19 9.41
N GLY A 179 -13.62 0.21 8.22
CA GLY A 179 -12.76 1.39 8.00
C GLY A 179 -13.41 2.68 8.48
N LYS A 180 -14.70 2.88 8.20
CA LYS A 180 -15.46 4.04 8.71
C LYS A 180 -15.55 4.05 10.24
N LEU A 181 -15.78 2.89 10.87
CA LEU A 181 -15.83 2.80 12.33
C LEU A 181 -14.48 3.15 12.97
N LEU A 182 -13.39 2.63 12.40
CA LEU A 182 -12.04 2.95 12.83
C LEU A 182 -11.72 4.43 12.62
N LEU A 183 -12.06 4.98 11.45
CA LEU A 183 -11.83 6.38 11.12
C LEU A 183 -12.56 7.33 12.08
N ASN A 184 -13.83 7.08 12.40
CA ASN A 184 -14.59 7.88 13.38
C ASN A 184 -13.88 7.91 14.75
N SER A 185 -13.28 6.78 15.16
CA SER A 185 -12.54 6.69 16.42
C SER A 185 -11.22 7.46 16.35
N ILE A 186 -10.53 7.39 15.21
CA ILE A 186 -9.31 8.16 14.93
C ILE A 186 -9.59 9.66 15.00
N GLU A 187 -10.64 10.14 14.33
CA GLU A 187 -11.04 11.54 14.33
C GLU A 187 -11.26 12.03 15.77
N ALA A 188 -12.02 11.28 16.58
CA ALA A 188 -12.26 11.60 17.99
C ALA A 188 -10.98 11.62 18.84
N VAL A 189 -9.99 10.79 18.53
CA VAL A 189 -8.69 10.77 19.25
C VAL A 189 -7.80 11.95 18.85
N LEU A 190 -7.88 12.41 17.60
CA LEU A 190 -7.05 13.47 17.04
C LEU A 190 -7.58 14.87 17.33
N SER A 191 -8.90 15.04 17.33
CA SER A 191 -9.54 16.36 17.53
C SER A 191 -9.30 16.92 18.94
N VAL A 192 -9.32 18.25 19.01
CA VAL A 192 -9.26 19.05 20.25
C VAL A 192 -10.62 19.07 20.94
#